data_AF-A0A6C2TXZ8-F1
#
_entry.id   AF-A0A6C2TXZ8-F1
#
_cell.length_a   1.000
_cell.length_b   1.000
_cell.length_c   1.000
_cell.angle_alpha   90.00
_cell.angle_beta   90.00
_cell.angle_gamma   90.00
#
_symmetry.space_group_name_H-M   'P 1'
#
loop_
_entity.id
_entity.type
_entity.pdbx_description
1 polymer ?
#
loop_
_entity_poly.entity_id
_entity_poly.type
_entity_poly.pdbx_seq_one_letter_code
_entity_poly.pdbx_strand_id
1 'polypeptide(L)'
;MIAALIALIALLMLGGAAGSGWTADLEKNIKHAVEDEDRREAVLEATGAHMDGMKEVAGSVTDHFVQLLETHIDFESTGKDFDAVAQQLKADQAKGFALDLKTLKAMKANLTPEEWNAVFTKDQK
;
A
#
# COMPACT_ATOMS: atom_id res chain seq x y z
N MET A 1 3.13 -16.77 12.63
CA MET A 1 3.07 -15.70 13.65
C MET A 1 4.04 -14.56 13.35
N ILE A 2 5.35 -14.80 13.25
CA ILE A 2 6.35 -13.74 12.99
C ILE A 2 6.14 -13.04 11.63
N ALA A 3 5.80 -13.77 10.56
CA ALA A 3 5.56 -13.18 9.23
C ALA A 3 4.33 -12.25 9.17
N ALA A 4 3.28 -12.55 9.96
CA ALA A 4 2.10 -11.67 10.07
C ALA A 4 2.44 -10.39 10.83
N LEU A 5 3.28 -10.50 11.87
CA LEU A 5 3.80 -9.35 12.62
C LEU A 5 4.68 -8.43 11.74
N ILE A 6 5.49 -9.02 10.85
CA ILE A 6 6.33 -8.26 9.91
C ILE A 6 5.48 -7.55 8.86
N ALA A 7 4.44 -8.19 8.32
CA ALA A 7 3.49 -7.55 7.42
C ALA A 7 2.72 -6.41 8.10
N LEU A 8 2.39 -6.59 9.39
CA LEU A 8 1.79 -5.56 10.22
C LEU A 8 2.69 -4.36 10.43
N ILE A 9 3.96 -4.61 10.73
CA ILE A 9 4.97 -3.56 10.90
C ILE A 9 5.18 -2.85 9.56
N ALA A 10 5.18 -3.56 8.44
CA ALA A 10 5.27 -2.95 7.11
C ALA A 10 4.06 -2.04 6.79
N LEU A 11 2.85 -2.45 7.17
CA LEU A 11 1.64 -1.63 7.06
C LEU A 11 1.65 -0.42 8.01
N LEU A 12 2.11 -0.59 9.25
CA LEU A 12 2.26 0.49 10.23
C LEU A 12 3.36 1.49 9.85
N MET A 13 4.43 1.03 9.18
CA MET A 13 5.49 1.91 8.65
C MET A 13 5.02 2.75 7.45
N LEU A 14 3.96 2.34 6.75
CA LEU A 14 3.31 3.17 5.73
C LEU A 14 2.43 4.28 6.34
N GLY A 15 1.94 4.09 7.59
CA GLY A 15 1.09 5.06 8.30
C GLY A 15 1.83 6.11 9.15
N GLY A 16 3.12 5.94 9.42
CA GLY A 16 3.88 6.81 10.32
C GLY A 16 4.93 7.66 9.62
N ALA A 17 4.65 8.96 9.42
CA ALA A 17 5.57 10.08 9.08
C ALA A 17 6.55 9.94 7.88
N ALA A 18 6.80 8.74 7.35
CA ALA A 18 7.72 8.45 6.26
C ALA A 18 6.99 8.10 4.93
N GLY A 19 5.70 7.77 4.99
CA GLY A 19 4.90 7.40 3.82
C GLY A 19 4.72 8.52 2.78
N SER A 20 4.72 9.79 3.22
CA SER A 20 4.59 10.95 2.34
C SER A 20 5.87 11.26 1.53
N GLY A 21 7.04 10.87 2.04
CA GLY A 21 8.32 11.11 1.37
C GLY A 21 8.53 10.21 0.16
N TRP A 22 8.24 8.91 0.32
CA TRP A 22 8.44 7.92 -0.76
C TRP A 22 7.55 8.19 -1.98
N THR A 23 6.30 8.63 -1.76
CA THR A 23 5.37 8.93 -2.86
C THR A 23 5.73 10.20 -3.61
N ALA A 24 6.22 11.23 -2.89
CA ALA A 24 6.70 12.46 -3.52
C ALA A 24 7.98 12.20 -4.35
N ASP A 25 8.88 11.37 -3.83
CA ASP A 25 10.08 10.92 -4.57
C ASP A 25 9.70 10.11 -5.82
N LEU A 26 8.71 9.22 -5.71
CA LEU A 26 8.22 8.43 -6.83
C LEU A 26 7.58 9.30 -7.92
N GLU A 27 6.70 10.23 -7.54
CA GLU A 27 6.11 11.21 -8.46
C GLU A 27 7.17 12.03 -9.17
N LYS A 28 8.17 12.53 -8.43
CA LYS A 28 9.29 13.28 -8.98
C LYS A 28 10.08 12.44 -9.99
N ASN A 29 10.37 11.18 -9.65
CA ASN A 29 11.11 10.28 -10.53
C ASN A 29 10.32 9.97 -11.81
N ILE A 30 9.01 9.74 -11.72
CA ILE A 30 8.13 9.55 -12.89
C ILE A 30 8.17 10.80 -13.79
N LYS A 31 8.00 11.99 -13.21
CA LYS A 31 8.06 13.26 -13.97
C LYS A 31 9.41 13.50 -14.65
N HIS A 32 10.49 13.00 -14.06
CA HIS A 32 11.83 13.13 -14.62
C HIS A 32 12.14 12.08 -15.71
N ALA A 33 11.70 10.84 -15.51
CA ALA A 33 12.03 9.73 -16.40
C ALA A 33 11.12 9.64 -17.63
N VAL A 34 9.85 10.03 -17.51
CA VAL A 34 8.83 9.82 -18.56
C VAL A 34 8.60 11.13 -19.31
N GLU A 35 9.17 11.22 -20.50
CA GLU A 35 9.04 12.40 -21.37
C GLU A 35 7.64 12.52 -21.98
N ASP A 36 7.08 11.39 -22.43
CA ASP A 36 5.75 11.30 -23.03
C ASP A 36 4.67 11.69 -22.01
N GLU A 37 3.86 12.69 -22.35
CA GLU A 37 2.91 13.29 -21.42
C GLU A 37 1.73 12.38 -21.09
N ASP A 38 1.15 11.72 -22.08
CA ASP A 38 0.00 10.83 -21.90
C ASP A 38 0.39 9.61 -21.04
N ARG A 39 1.55 8.99 -21.31
CA ARG A 39 2.06 7.86 -20.51
C ARG A 39 2.42 8.31 -19.10
N ARG A 40 3.01 9.49 -18.94
CA ARG A 40 3.34 10.06 -17.64
C ARG A 40 2.07 10.27 -16.81
N GLU A 41 1.03 10.89 -17.38
CA GLU A 41 -0.23 11.13 -16.68
C GLU A 41 -0.90 9.83 -16.25
N ALA A 42 -0.96 8.82 -17.14
CA ALA A 42 -1.52 7.51 -16.82
C ALA A 42 -0.80 6.82 -15.64
N VAL A 43 0.53 6.94 -15.56
CA VAL A 43 1.32 6.38 -14.45
C VAL A 43 1.11 7.17 -13.16
N LEU A 44 1.03 8.50 -13.24
CA LEU A 44 0.77 9.36 -12.09
C LEU A 44 -0.64 9.14 -11.52
N GLU A 45 -1.65 9.01 -12.38
CA GLU A 45 -3.03 8.70 -11.97
C GLU A 45 -3.08 7.34 -11.25
N ALA A 46 -2.44 6.31 -11.82
CA ALA A 46 -2.37 4.99 -11.20
C ALA A 46 -1.66 5.03 -9.82
N THR A 47 -0.61 5.84 -9.70
CA THR A 47 0.11 6.04 -8.43
C THR A 47 -0.73 6.81 -7.41
N GLY A 48 -1.47 7.84 -7.83
CA GLY A 48 -2.39 8.57 -6.96
C GLY A 48 -3.53 7.68 -6.45
N ALA A 49 -4.14 6.91 -7.35
CA ALA A 49 -5.19 5.95 -6.98
C ALA A 49 -4.68 4.85 -6.02
N HIS A 50 -3.42 4.43 -6.16
CA HIS A 50 -2.76 3.53 -5.20
C HIS A 50 -2.67 4.17 -3.82
N MET A 51 -2.16 5.40 -3.74
CA MET A 51 -1.98 6.10 -2.48
C MET A 51 -3.30 6.26 -1.73
N ASP A 52 -4.34 6.69 -2.43
CA ASP A 52 -5.65 6.89 -1.81
C ASP A 52 -6.27 5.55 -1.39
N GLY A 53 -6.15 4.51 -2.21
CA GLY A 53 -6.56 3.15 -1.84
C GLY A 53 -5.79 2.60 -0.63
N MET A 54 -4.49 2.87 -0.52
CA MET A 54 -3.68 2.43 0.62
C MET A 54 -4.00 3.20 1.90
N LYS A 55 -4.37 4.48 1.82
CA LYS A 55 -4.90 5.24 2.96
C LYS A 55 -6.21 4.64 3.46
N GLU A 56 -7.12 4.26 2.57
CA GLU A 56 -8.35 3.55 2.96
C GLU A 56 -8.04 2.23 3.66
N VAL A 57 -7.14 1.42 3.10
CA VAL A 57 -6.71 0.14 3.71
C VAL A 57 -6.12 0.38 5.09
N ALA A 58 -5.26 1.40 5.26
CA ALA A 58 -4.69 1.73 6.56
C ALA A 58 -5.77 2.12 7.59
N GLY A 59 -6.81 2.85 7.16
CA GLY A 59 -7.98 3.15 7.98
C GLY A 59 -8.71 1.88 8.42
N SER A 60 -9.09 1.02 7.47
CA SER A 60 -9.77 -0.25 7.77
C SER A 60 -8.95 -1.17 8.68
N VAL A 61 -7.64 -1.27 8.46
CA VAL A 61 -6.74 -2.03 9.32
C VAL A 61 -6.76 -1.48 10.75
N THR A 62 -6.71 -0.16 10.90
CA THR A 62 -6.76 0.49 12.22
C THR A 62 -8.07 0.16 12.94
N ASP A 63 -9.20 0.27 12.25
CA ASP A 63 -10.53 -0.03 12.80
C ASP A 63 -10.65 -1.51 13.21
N HIS A 64 -10.23 -2.44 12.35
CA HIS A 64 -10.27 -3.87 12.68
C HIS A 64 -9.25 -4.25 13.77
N PHE A 65 -8.15 -3.49 13.95
CA PHE A 65 -7.27 -3.66 15.11
C PHE A 65 -7.93 -3.21 16.41
N VAL A 66 -8.63 -2.08 16.40
CA VAL A 66 -9.41 -1.65 17.56
C VAL A 66 -10.46 -2.70 17.89
N GLN A 67 -11.16 -3.24 16.89
CA GLN A 67 -12.11 -4.32 17.09
C GLN A 67 -11.46 -5.58 17.67
N LEU A 68 -10.26 -5.95 17.21
CA LEU A 68 -9.52 -7.10 17.77
C LEU A 68 -9.17 -6.89 19.24
N LEU A 69 -8.81 -5.67 19.62
CA LEU A 69 -8.54 -5.32 21.01
C LEU A 69 -9.83 -5.40 21.83
N GLU A 70 -10.93 -4.84 21.35
CA GLU A 70 -12.24 -4.93 22.01
C GLU A 70 -12.65 -6.40 22.23
N THR A 71 -12.50 -7.26 21.23
CA THR A 71 -12.74 -8.71 21.36
C THR A 71 -11.80 -9.37 22.39
N HIS A 72 -10.56 -8.91 22.52
CA HIS A 72 -9.64 -9.44 23.55
C HIS A 72 -10.04 -9.04 24.98
N ILE A 73 -10.61 -7.85 25.16
CA ILE A 73 -10.92 -7.30 26.48
C ILE A 73 -12.30 -7.76 26.96
N ASP A 74 -13.22 -8.04 26.02
CA ASP A 74 -14.53 -8.56 26.33
C ASP A 74 -14.48 -10.03 26.78
N PHE A 75 -14.91 -10.27 28.02
CA PHE A 75 -14.94 -11.60 28.65
C PHE A 75 -15.93 -12.57 27.97
N GLU A 76 -16.95 -12.05 27.30
CA GLU A 76 -17.95 -12.88 26.61
C GLU A 76 -17.50 -13.30 25.19
N SER A 77 -16.39 -12.76 24.70
CA SER A 77 -15.87 -13.08 23.36
C SER A 77 -15.54 -14.56 23.21
N THR A 78 -15.88 -15.09 22.05
CA THR A 78 -15.65 -16.48 21.67
C THR A 78 -14.56 -16.59 20.62
N GLY A 79 -14.04 -17.80 20.41
CA GLY A 79 -13.08 -18.07 19.31
C GLY A 79 -13.59 -17.62 17.94
N LYS A 80 -14.91 -17.65 17.71
CA LYS A 80 -15.51 -17.21 16.44
C LYS A 80 -15.41 -15.70 16.23
N ASP A 81 -15.44 -14.92 17.31
CA ASP A 81 -15.34 -13.46 17.25
C ASP A 81 -13.91 -13.05 16.87
N PHE A 82 -12.91 -13.72 17.45
CA PHE A 82 -11.51 -13.57 17.04
C PHE A 82 -11.29 -13.99 15.58
N ASP A 83 -11.86 -15.12 15.16
CA ASP A 83 -11.75 -15.59 13.78
C ASP A 83 -12.38 -14.59 12.80
N ALA A 84 -13.52 -13.98 13.15
CA ALA A 84 -14.19 -12.99 12.32
C ALA A 84 -13.29 -11.76 12.09
N VAL A 85 -12.72 -11.20 13.16
CA VAL A 85 -11.82 -10.03 13.05
C VAL A 85 -10.52 -10.41 12.32
N ALA A 86 -9.98 -11.61 12.54
CA ALA A 86 -8.82 -12.08 11.81
C ALA A 86 -9.07 -12.22 10.30
N GLN A 87 -10.27 -12.64 9.88
CA GLN A 87 -10.63 -12.67 8.45
C GLN A 87 -10.74 -11.27 7.86
N GLN A 88 -11.24 -10.29 8.60
CA GLN A 88 -11.30 -8.89 8.15
C GLN A 88 -9.88 -8.32 7.94
N LEU A 89 -8.98 -8.50 8.90
CA LEU A 89 -7.58 -8.09 8.75
C LEU A 89 -6.88 -8.77 7.57
N LYS A 90 -7.18 -10.05 7.33
CA LYS A 90 -6.70 -10.77 6.15
C LYS A 90 -7.26 -10.20 4.85
N ALA A 91 -8.53 -9.79 4.84
CA ALA A 91 -9.15 -9.16 3.68
C ALA A 91 -8.52 -7.79 3.38
N ASP A 92 -8.22 -7.00 4.42
CA ASP A 92 -7.51 -5.73 4.26
C ASP A 92 -6.12 -5.92 3.65
N GLN A 93 -5.38 -6.93 4.14
CA GLN A 93 -4.08 -7.28 3.59
C GLN A 93 -4.20 -7.67 2.11
N ALA A 94 -5.21 -8.47 1.74
CA ALA A 94 -5.46 -8.84 0.36
C ALA A 94 -5.83 -7.63 -0.52
N LYS A 95 -6.61 -6.67 0.01
CA LYS A 95 -6.93 -5.41 -0.68
C LYS A 95 -5.66 -4.59 -0.95
N GLY A 96 -4.77 -4.47 0.05
CA GLY A 96 -3.47 -3.82 -0.11
C GLY A 96 -2.62 -4.44 -1.23
N PHE A 97 -2.45 -5.77 -1.21
CA PHE A 97 -1.71 -6.46 -2.28
C PHE A 97 -2.34 -6.30 -3.67
N ALA A 98 -3.67 -6.28 -3.76
CA ALA A 98 -4.36 -6.06 -5.02
C ALA A 98 -4.08 -4.65 -5.58
N LEU A 99 -4.02 -3.64 -4.71
CA LEU A 99 -3.64 -2.28 -5.10
C LEU A 99 -2.19 -2.24 -5.60
N ASP A 100 -1.24 -2.84 -4.88
CA ASP A 100 0.17 -2.92 -5.32
C ASP A 100 0.30 -3.54 -6.72
N LEU A 101 -0.37 -4.68 -6.93
CA LEU A 101 -0.35 -5.38 -8.22
C LEU A 101 -1.00 -4.56 -9.33
N LYS A 102 -2.09 -3.84 -9.04
CA LYS A 102 -2.77 -2.99 -10.01
C LYS A 102 -1.85 -1.85 -10.47
N THR A 103 -1.21 -1.17 -9.54
CA THR A 103 -0.27 -0.07 -9.82
C THR A 103 0.94 -0.56 -10.59
N LEU A 104 1.53 -1.68 -10.17
CA LEU A 104 2.65 -2.31 -10.86
C LEU A 104 2.31 -2.64 -12.32
N LYS A 105 1.10 -3.18 -12.56
CA LYS A 105 0.63 -3.47 -13.92
C LYS A 105 0.45 -2.21 -14.74
N ALA A 106 -0.13 -1.15 -14.17
CA ALA A 106 -0.31 0.12 -14.85
C ALA A 106 1.05 0.75 -15.22
N MET A 107 2.01 0.73 -14.30
CA MET A 107 3.37 1.18 -14.56
C MET A 107 4.04 0.35 -15.66
N LYS A 108 3.96 -0.98 -15.62
CA LYS A 108 4.55 -1.84 -16.66
C LYS A 108 3.91 -1.68 -18.04
N ALA A 109 2.64 -1.27 -18.09
CA ALA A 109 1.93 -1.04 -19.35
C ALA A 109 2.32 0.29 -20.02
N ASN A 110 2.76 1.28 -19.23
CA ASN A 110 3.00 2.65 -19.71
C ASN A 110 4.48 3.07 -19.69
N LEU A 111 5.32 2.41 -18.90
CA LEU A 111 6.76 2.68 -18.84
C LEU A 111 7.52 1.76 -19.79
N THR A 112 8.53 2.31 -20.48
CA THR A 112 9.54 1.49 -21.14
C THR A 112 10.45 0.82 -20.10
N PRO A 113 11.24 -0.20 -20.48
CA PRO A 113 12.24 -0.77 -19.58
C PRO A 113 13.26 0.26 -19.07
N GLU A 114 13.66 1.21 -19.90
CA GLU A 114 14.61 2.27 -19.54
C GLU A 114 13.99 3.23 -18.53
N GLU A 115 12.77 3.69 -18.78
CA GLU A 115 12.02 4.57 -17.87
C GLU A 115 11.72 3.87 -16.54
N TRP A 116 11.36 2.58 -16.59
CA TRP A 116 11.15 1.75 -15.40
C TRP A 116 12.40 1.75 -14.51
N ASN A 117 13.56 1.50 -15.11
CA ASN A 117 14.82 1.51 -14.36
C ASN A 117 15.12 2.93 -13.84
N ALA A 118 14.91 3.98 -14.63
CA ALA A 118 15.13 5.36 -14.18
C ALA A 118 14.20 5.77 -13.02
N VAL A 119 12.96 5.27 -12.99
CA VAL A 119 12.01 5.54 -11.90
C VAL A 119 12.43 4.89 -10.58
N PHE A 120 12.91 3.64 -10.62
CA PHE A 120 13.16 2.81 -9.43
C PHE A 120 14.63 2.70 -9.00
N THR A 121 15.58 3.07 -9.85
CA THR A 121 17.02 2.95 -9.54
C THR A 121 17.54 4.31 -9.08
N LYS A 122 18.11 4.34 -7.87
CA LYS A 122 18.64 5.55 -7.20
C LYS A 122 19.99 6.04 -7.74
N ASP A 123 20.28 5.82 -9.03
CA ASP A 123 21.50 6.36 -9.63
C ASP A 123 21.27 7.83 -10.02
N GLN A 124 21.01 8.66 -9.01
CA GLN A 124 21.16 10.11 -9.11
C GLN A 124 22.64 10.43 -8.88
N LYS A 125 23.29 10.89 -9.95
CA LYS A 125 24.57 11.62 -9.87
C LYS A 125 24.40 12.92 -9.09
#